data_AF-A0A5M8QRF2-F1
#
_entry.id   AF-A0A5M8QRF2-F1
#
_cell.length_a   1.000
_cell.length_b   1.000
_cell.length_c   1.000
_cell.angle_alpha   90.00
_cell.angle_beta   90.00
_cell.angle_gamma   90.00
#
_symmetry.space_group_name_H-M   'P 1'
#
loop_
_entity.id
_entity.type
_entity.pdbx_description
1 polymer ?
#
loop_
_entity_poly.entity_id
_entity_poly.type
_entity_poly.pdbx_seq_one_letter_code
_entity_poly.pdbx_strand_id
1 'polypeptide(L)'
;MTLCLAWKNNNNLSLMSDSRLTGPNGVITDNANKVFTIKITVSKNNDVVFDSAYGMCFAGSYLNGSNLANTIAELTSEIKIYNDEIINFDGISEISFILYEYISKHLVGINRERGVSEVFFTGVCPETGEINLSKFYSKIGEEGILEFQRENIELDNNQFIYLGDSNAIEMAEQLKAKIKHSYTEFHLLDEIIKNENISTVGGCIQYGCIVADKFRTYGIVDYELYIPQNETETYKENYRVIDKFSFRSIPFNWEDSKLSKLKIHLGKVFMAPFIDRKNTIQEESDKQNKLKDEK
;
A
#
# COMPACT_ATOMS: atom_id res chain seq x y z
N MET A 1 -13.28 -5.62 6.94
CA MET A 1 -11.81 -5.57 7.11
C MET A 1 -11.17 -5.60 5.74
N THR A 2 -10.05 -4.93 5.54
CA THR A 2 -9.33 -4.81 4.25
C THR A 2 -8.50 -6.07 3.95
N LEU A 3 -7.82 -6.13 2.79
CA LEU A 3 -6.70 -7.04 2.55
C LEU A 3 -5.40 -6.23 2.50
N CYS A 4 -4.41 -6.66 3.28
CA CYS A 4 -3.02 -6.20 3.15
C CYS A 4 -2.14 -7.39 2.81
N LEU A 5 -1.15 -7.16 1.94
CA LEU A 5 -0.22 -8.19 1.52
C LEU A 5 1.20 -7.66 1.50
N ALA A 6 2.12 -8.47 1.98
CA ALA A 6 3.56 -8.25 1.88
C ALA A 6 4.19 -9.42 1.12
N TRP A 7 5.12 -9.12 0.23
CA TRP A 7 5.83 -10.13 -0.54
C TRP A 7 7.23 -9.67 -0.90
N LYS A 8 8.11 -10.65 -1.14
CA LYS A 8 9.49 -10.42 -1.56
C LYS A 8 9.68 -10.93 -2.99
N ASN A 9 10.21 -10.07 -3.87
CA ASN A 9 10.58 -10.45 -5.23
C ASN A 9 11.96 -9.85 -5.56
N ASN A 10 12.92 -10.70 -5.94
CA ASN A 10 14.29 -10.31 -6.26
C ASN A 10 14.93 -9.42 -5.17
N ASN A 11 14.81 -9.84 -3.90
CA ASN A 11 15.24 -9.08 -2.71
C ASN A 11 14.51 -7.76 -2.44
N ASN A 12 13.55 -7.33 -3.26
CA ASN A 12 12.71 -6.18 -2.93
C ASN A 12 11.49 -6.63 -2.14
N LEU A 13 11.28 -6.04 -0.96
CA LEU A 13 10.03 -6.20 -0.22
C LEU A 13 9.02 -5.13 -0.64
N SER A 14 7.80 -5.58 -0.89
CA SER A 14 6.66 -4.74 -1.25
C SER A 14 5.51 -4.92 -0.26
N LEU A 15 4.75 -3.84 -0.06
CA LEU A 15 3.48 -3.82 0.66
C LEU A 15 2.39 -3.32 -0.29
N MET A 16 1.21 -3.94 -0.21
CA MET A 16 0.05 -3.52 -0.99
C MET A 16 -1.25 -3.73 -0.23
N SER A 17 -2.24 -2.89 -0.48
CA SER A 17 -3.57 -3.00 0.10
C SER A 17 -4.62 -2.36 -0.81
N ASP A 18 -5.88 -2.72 -0.60
CA ASP A 18 -7.02 -1.99 -1.14
C ASP A 18 -7.26 -0.67 -0.36
N SER A 19 -8.19 0.17 -0.81
CA SER A 19 -8.49 1.44 -0.15
C SER A 19 -9.90 1.56 0.42
N ARG A 20 -10.67 0.48 0.39
CA ARG A 20 -11.99 0.43 1.01
C ARG A 20 -11.89 0.43 2.52
N LEU A 21 -12.69 1.28 3.14
CA LEU A 21 -12.99 1.24 4.55
C LEU A 21 -14.45 0.85 4.71
N THR A 22 -14.69 -0.26 5.41
CA THR A 22 -16.02 -0.73 5.76
C THR A 22 -16.30 -0.55 7.24
N GLY A 23 -17.53 -0.16 7.56
CA GLY A 23 -18.07 -0.15 8.91
C GLY A 23 -19.22 -1.15 9.09
N PRO A 24 -19.90 -1.11 10.24
CA PRO A 24 -21.04 -1.97 10.53
C PRO A 24 -22.20 -1.85 9.53
N ASN A 25 -22.33 -0.67 8.90
CA ASN A 25 -23.43 -0.33 7.99
C ASN A 25 -23.02 -0.37 6.51
N GLY A 26 -21.91 -1.04 6.17
CA GLY A 26 -21.40 -1.16 4.80
C GLY A 26 -20.18 -0.27 4.53
N VAL A 27 -20.00 0.14 3.27
CA VAL A 27 -18.85 0.93 2.82
C VAL A 27 -18.92 2.34 3.40
N ILE A 28 -17.86 2.77 4.09
CA ILE A 28 -17.68 4.15 4.58
C ILE A 28 -17.03 5.00 3.49
N THR A 29 -15.94 4.52 2.89
CA THR A 29 -15.23 5.19 1.81
C THR A 29 -14.36 4.21 1.04
N ASP A 30 -14.09 4.50 -0.23
CA ASP A 30 -13.10 3.79 -1.04
C ASP A 30 -11.76 4.53 -1.12
N ASN A 31 -11.53 5.53 -0.26
CA ASN A 31 -10.33 6.39 -0.28
C ASN A 31 -9.55 6.40 1.06
N ALA A 32 -9.49 5.27 1.76
CA ALA A 32 -8.79 5.14 3.02
C ALA A 32 -7.34 4.68 2.82
N ASN A 33 -6.37 5.43 3.34
CA ASN A 33 -4.94 5.12 3.23
C ASN A 33 -4.51 4.05 4.23
N LYS A 34 -3.91 2.97 3.75
CA LYS A 34 -3.47 1.84 4.57
C LYS A 34 -1.98 1.52 4.41
N VAL A 35 -1.36 2.01 3.33
CA VAL A 35 0.09 1.91 3.08
C VAL A 35 0.76 3.28 3.30
N PHE A 36 1.75 3.30 4.20
CA PHE A 36 2.44 4.51 4.64
C PHE A 36 3.95 4.40 4.48
N THR A 37 4.58 5.55 4.24
CA THR A 37 6.02 5.72 4.35
C THR A 37 6.31 6.41 5.67
N ILE A 38 7.19 5.83 6.47
CA ILE A 38 7.57 6.27 7.82
C ILE A 38 9.02 6.76 7.74
N LYS A 39 9.28 8.03 8.04
CA LYS A 39 10.65 8.55 8.01
C LYS A 39 11.41 8.09 9.25
N ILE A 40 12.60 7.50 9.04
CA ILE A 40 13.50 7.11 10.12
C ILE A 40 14.79 7.92 9.99
N THR A 41 15.08 8.77 10.96
CA THR A 41 16.38 9.44 11.08
C THR A 41 16.99 9.06 12.42
N VAL A 42 18.23 8.59 12.42
CA VAL A 42 18.99 8.30 13.63
C VAL A 42 20.22 9.20 13.66
N SER A 43 20.44 9.87 14.79
CA SER A 43 21.59 10.73 15.03
C SER A 43 22.40 10.24 16.23
N LYS A 44 23.73 10.29 16.11
CA LYS A 44 24.70 10.04 17.19
C LYS A 44 25.54 11.30 17.37
N ASN A 45 25.60 11.85 18.59
CA ASN A 45 26.33 13.10 18.87
C ASN A 45 25.95 14.29 17.97
N ASN A 46 24.66 14.37 17.58
CA ASN A 46 24.09 15.34 16.62
C ASN A 46 24.45 15.14 15.14
N ASP A 47 25.23 14.12 14.80
CA ASP A 47 25.46 13.73 13.40
C ASP A 47 24.47 12.64 12.97
N VAL A 48 23.86 12.81 11.80
CA VAL A 48 22.96 11.80 11.23
C VAL A 48 23.77 10.59 10.80
N VAL A 49 23.54 9.45 11.44
CA VAL A 49 24.21 8.17 11.15
C VAL A 49 23.36 7.24 10.30
N PHE A 50 22.04 7.47 10.25
CA PHE A 50 21.12 6.72 9.41
C PHE A 50 19.94 7.61 8.99
N ASP A 51 19.62 7.62 7.70
CA ASP A 51 18.44 8.32 7.16
C ASP A 51 17.78 7.44 6.10
N SER A 52 16.61 6.91 6.43
CA SER A 52 15.85 6.02 5.57
C SER A 52 14.34 6.29 5.70
N ALA A 53 13.58 5.55 4.90
CA ALA A 53 12.13 5.52 4.95
C ALA A 53 11.69 4.06 5.06
N TYR A 54 10.85 3.78 6.04
CA TYR A 54 10.28 2.48 6.31
C TYR A 54 8.86 2.40 5.75
N GLY A 55 8.37 1.19 5.51
CA GLY A 55 7.01 0.92 5.07
C GLY A 55 6.15 0.45 6.21
N MET A 56 4.90 0.91 6.23
CA MET A 56 3.88 0.38 7.13
C MET A 56 2.61 0.08 6.35
N CYS A 57 2.00 -1.08 6.58
CA CYS A 57 0.74 -1.48 5.97
C CYS A 57 -0.14 -2.14 7.03
N PHE A 58 -1.43 -1.82 7.12
CA PHE A 58 -2.26 -2.34 8.21
C PHE A 58 -3.67 -2.77 7.80
N ALA A 59 -4.19 -3.76 8.50
CA ALA A 59 -5.57 -4.21 8.41
C ALA A 59 -6.28 -4.13 9.78
N GLY A 60 -7.59 -3.86 9.78
CA GLY A 60 -8.39 -3.72 10.99
C GLY A 60 -8.83 -2.28 11.26
N SER A 61 -8.71 -1.82 12.50
CA SER A 61 -9.17 -0.48 12.90
C SER A 61 -8.39 0.63 12.20
N TYR A 62 -9.08 1.40 11.35
CA TYR A 62 -8.48 2.51 10.62
C TYR A 62 -7.94 3.60 11.55
N LEU A 63 -8.68 3.93 12.62
CA LEU A 63 -8.24 4.90 13.61
C LEU A 63 -6.95 4.45 14.30
N ASN A 64 -6.82 3.16 14.60
CA ASN A 64 -5.60 2.60 15.18
C ASN A 64 -4.42 2.71 14.21
N GLY A 65 -4.54 2.12 13.02
CA GLY A 65 -3.44 2.07 12.06
C GLY A 65 -3.00 3.45 11.58
N SER A 66 -3.94 4.39 11.35
CA SER A 66 -3.60 5.75 10.93
C SER A 66 -2.94 6.57 12.04
N ASN A 67 -3.42 6.48 13.28
CA ASN A 67 -2.77 7.13 14.42
C ASN A 67 -1.37 6.55 14.65
N LEU A 68 -1.22 5.23 14.53
CA LEU A 68 0.06 4.56 14.64
C LEU A 68 1.05 5.06 13.58
N ALA A 69 0.63 5.11 12.31
CA ALA A 69 1.48 5.60 11.21
C ALA A 69 2.03 7.00 11.51
N ASN A 70 1.14 7.90 11.91
CA ASN A 70 1.49 9.28 12.20
C ASN A 70 2.41 9.39 13.42
N THR A 71 2.13 8.62 14.48
CA THR A 71 2.88 8.67 15.73
C THR A 71 4.28 8.11 15.56
N ILE A 72 4.42 6.96 14.88
CA ILE A 72 5.73 6.39 14.57
C ILE A 72 6.49 7.37 13.68
N ALA A 73 5.89 7.88 12.60
CA ALA A 73 6.57 8.78 11.68
C ALA A 73 7.11 10.03 12.38
N GLU A 74 6.37 10.60 13.32
CA GLU A 74 6.84 11.75 14.10
C GLU A 74 8.00 11.36 15.03
N LEU A 75 7.80 10.34 15.88
CA LEU A 75 8.77 9.98 16.92
C LEU A 75 10.08 9.39 16.37
N THR A 76 10.00 8.68 15.25
CA THR A 76 11.16 8.06 14.61
C THR A 76 11.87 8.99 13.62
N SER A 77 11.33 10.18 13.38
CA SER A 77 11.95 11.17 12.49
C SER A 77 13.22 11.79 13.06
N GLU A 78 13.47 11.68 14.37
CA GLU A 78 14.65 12.22 15.07
C GLU A 78 15.11 11.33 16.25
N ILE A 79 15.40 10.05 15.98
CA ILE A 79 15.96 9.15 17.00
C ILE A 79 17.37 9.62 17.37
N LYS A 80 17.66 9.73 18.67
CA LYS A 80 19.00 10.03 19.19
C LYS A 80 19.53 8.83 19.95
N ILE A 81 20.66 8.30 19.51
CA ILE A 81 21.38 7.25 20.24
C ILE A 81 22.52 7.89 21.04
N TYR A 82 22.65 7.44 22.29
CA TYR A 82 23.72 7.85 23.19
C TYR A 82 24.71 6.70 23.36
N ASN A 83 25.97 7.03 23.64
CA ASN A 83 27.05 6.05 23.84
C ASN A 83 27.35 5.20 22.59
N ASP A 84 27.92 4.01 22.79
CA ASP A 84 28.31 3.07 21.74
C ASP A 84 27.21 2.05 21.39
N GLU A 85 25.94 2.43 21.60
CA GLU A 85 24.81 1.62 21.14
C GLU A 85 24.79 1.55 19.61
N ILE A 86 24.54 0.34 19.10
CA ILE A 86 24.34 0.07 17.68
C ILE A 86 22.84 0.05 17.45
N ILE A 87 22.38 0.82 16.47
CA ILE A 87 20.98 0.80 16.05
C ILE A 87 20.81 -0.24 14.93
N ASN A 88 19.81 -1.10 15.08
CA ASN A 88 19.44 -2.09 14.08
C ASN A 88 17.91 -2.08 13.86
N PHE A 89 17.45 -2.92 12.93
CA PHE A 89 16.02 -3.00 12.61
C PHE A 89 15.17 -3.38 13.83
N ASP A 90 15.63 -4.34 14.64
CA ASP A 90 14.88 -4.81 15.82
C ASP A 90 14.67 -3.71 16.85
N GLY A 91 15.66 -2.85 17.08
CA GLY A 91 15.52 -1.68 17.96
C GLY A 91 14.49 -0.68 17.44
N ILE A 92 14.52 -0.35 16.14
CA ILE A 92 13.56 0.57 15.51
C ILE A 92 12.14 -0.04 15.50
N SER A 93 12.04 -1.33 15.22
CA SER A 93 10.78 -2.07 15.27
C SER A 93 10.23 -2.17 16.69
N GLU A 94 11.08 -2.26 17.72
CA GLU A 94 10.64 -2.32 19.11
C GLU A 94 10.01 -1.00 19.55
N ILE A 95 10.63 0.13 19.20
CA ILE A 95 10.05 1.46 19.43
C ILE A 95 8.65 1.54 18.78
N SER A 96 8.53 1.08 17.54
CA SER A 96 7.27 1.06 16.80
C SER A 96 6.22 0.14 17.45
N PHE A 97 6.66 -1.00 17.97
CA PHE A 97 5.80 -1.96 18.65
C PHE A 97 5.30 -1.45 20.02
N ILE A 98 6.15 -0.79 20.81
CA ILE A 98 5.74 -0.14 22.07
C ILE A 98 4.64 0.91 21.80
N LEU A 99 4.79 1.70 20.73
CA LEU A 99 3.76 2.66 20.31
C LEU A 99 2.47 1.97 19.86
N TYR A 100 2.58 0.88 19.11
CA TYR A 100 1.45 0.03 18.73
C TYR A 100 0.69 -0.48 19.95
N GLU A 101 1.38 -1.02 20.94
CA GLU A 101 0.76 -1.50 22.17
C GLU A 101 0.05 -0.37 22.92
N TYR A 102 0.69 0.78 23.10
CA TYR A 102 0.12 1.93 23.80
C TYR A 102 -1.15 2.45 23.12
N ILE A 103 -1.09 2.70 21.81
CA ILE A 103 -2.23 3.19 21.01
C ILE A 103 -3.36 2.17 21.01
N SER A 104 -3.03 0.89 20.84
CA SER A 104 -4.02 -0.17 20.78
C SER A 104 -4.73 -0.38 22.12
N LYS A 105 -4.00 -0.38 23.24
CA LYS A 105 -4.62 -0.44 24.59
C LYS A 105 -5.61 0.70 24.80
N HIS A 106 -5.22 1.93 24.45
CA HIS A 106 -6.10 3.08 24.58
C HIS A 106 -7.37 2.95 23.73
N LEU A 107 -7.23 2.57 22.46
CA LEU A 107 -8.37 2.43 21.54
C LEU A 107 -9.26 1.24 21.86
N VAL A 108 -8.71 0.15 22.39
CA VAL A 108 -9.48 -1.01 22.89
C VAL A 108 -10.32 -0.62 24.10
N GLY A 109 -9.81 0.23 24.98
CA GLY A 109 -10.59 0.76 26.11
C GLY A 109 -11.88 1.48 25.69
N ILE A 110 -11.91 2.06 24.48
CA ILE A 110 -13.05 2.81 23.94
C ILE A 110 -13.88 1.95 22.98
N ASN A 111 -13.22 1.24 22.07
CA ASN A 111 -13.83 0.55 20.92
C ASN A 111 -13.81 -0.99 21.03
N ARG A 112 -13.32 -1.54 22.15
CA ARG A 112 -13.15 -2.99 22.38
C ARG A 112 -12.32 -3.64 21.28
N GLU A 113 -12.70 -4.84 20.83
CA GLU A 113 -12.09 -5.56 19.70
C GLU A 113 -12.04 -4.77 18.38
N ARG A 114 -12.87 -3.74 18.20
CA ARG A 114 -12.81 -2.86 17.01
C ARG A 114 -11.72 -1.79 17.13
N GLY A 115 -11.01 -1.75 18.25
CA GLY A 115 -9.91 -0.84 18.52
C GLY A 115 -8.54 -1.35 18.06
N VAL A 116 -8.43 -2.61 17.60
CA VAL A 116 -7.14 -3.20 17.20
C VAL A 116 -6.91 -3.18 15.69
N SER A 117 -5.63 -3.21 15.30
CA SER A 117 -5.19 -3.45 13.94
C SER A 117 -4.07 -4.49 13.94
N GLU A 118 -3.87 -5.17 12.82
CA GLU A 118 -2.65 -5.89 12.50
C GLU A 118 -1.81 -5.03 11.54
N VAL A 119 -0.48 -5.08 11.69
CA VAL A 119 0.43 -4.17 11.00
C VAL A 119 1.62 -4.95 10.45
N PHE A 120 1.98 -4.70 9.20
CA PHE A 120 3.29 -4.95 8.65
C PHE A 120 4.15 -3.70 8.80
N PHE A 121 5.37 -3.86 9.30
CA PHE A 121 6.38 -2.82 9.42
C PHE A 121 7.69 -3.29 8.81
N THR A 122 8.24 -2.56 7.86
CA THR A 122 9.44 -2.99 7.12
C THR A 122 10.40 -1.85 6.86
N GLY A 123 11.69 -2.16 6.78
CA GLY A 123 12.72 -1.21 6.42
C GLY A 123 14.06 -1.89 6.24
N VAL A 124 15.06 -1.08 5.93
CA VAL A 124 16.45 -1.54 5.85
C VAL A 124 17.09 -1.44 7.22
N CYS A 125 17.70 -2.53 7.68
CA CYS A 125 18.48 -2.56 8.91
C CYS A 125 19.72 -1.66 8.79
N PRO A 126 19.92 -0.66 9.67
CA PRO A 126 21.10 0.20 9.65
C PRO A 126 22.42 -0.56 9.82
N GLU A 127 22.40 -1.66 10.57
CA GLU A 127 23.60 -2.46 10.88
C GLU A 127 24.02 -3.37 9.72
N THR A 128 23.06 -4.09 9.12
CA THR A 128 23.35 -5.13 8.11
C THR A 128 23.09 -4.69 6.68
N GLY A 129 22.31 -3.63 6.47
CA GLY A 129 21.80 -3.23 5.15
C GLY A 129 20.72 -4.17 4.60
N GLU A 130 20.28 -5.17 5.37
CA GLU A 130 19.25 -6.12 4.93
C GLU A 130 17.84 -5.54 5.08
N ILE A 131 16.93 -6.03 4.26
CA ILE A 131 15.51 -5.68 4.34
C ILE A 131 14.82 -6.65 5.30
N ASN A 132 14.20 -6.11 6.35
CA ASN A 132 13.48 -6.88 7.35
C ASN A 132 11.99 -6.51 7.36
N LEU A 133 11.17 -7.43 7.86
CA LEU A 133 9.73 -7.28 8.04
C LEU A 133 9.36 -7.75 9.45
N SER A 134 8.58 -6.95 10.17
CA SER A 134 7.90 -7.36 11.39
C SER A 134 6.40 -7.29 11.20
N LYS A 135 5.69 -8.20 11.87
CA LYS A 135 4.25 -8.14 12.05
C LYS A 135 3.92 -7.77 13.48
N PHE A 136 3.04 -6.78 13.66
CA PHE A 136 2.45 -6.45 14.95
C PHE A 136 0.98 -6.88 14.96
N TYR A 137 0.56 -7.57 16.00
CA TYR A 137 -0.81 -8.05 16.13
C TYR A 137 -1.20 -8.23 17.59
N SER A 138 -2.49 -8.49 17.82
CA SER A 138 -3.01 -8.81 19.14
C SER A 138 -3.71 -10.16 19.13
N LYS A 139 -3.57 -10.93 20.21
CA LYS A 139 -4.27 -12.19 20.43
C LYS A 139 -4.97 -12.16 21.79
N ILE A 140 -6.01 -12.96 21.95
CA ILE A 140 -6.63 -13.20 23.26
C ILE A 140 -5.78 -14.28 23.96
N GLY A 141 -5.15 -13.91 25.07
CA GLY A 141 -4.35 -14.81 25.91
C GLY A 141 -5.22 -15.77 26.73
N GLU A 142 -4.56 -16.63 27.51
CA GLU A 142 -5.22 -17.71 28.28
C GLU A 142 -6.24 -17.18 29.31
N GLU A 143 -5.99 -15.99 29.87
CA GLU A 143 -6.88 -15.35 30.85
C GLU A 143 -7.99 -14.50 30.20
N GLY A 144 -8.15 -14.57 28.88
CA GLY A 144 -9.06 -13.70 28.14
C GLY A 144 -8.57 -12.25 28.01
N ILE A 145 -7.33 -11.98 28.39
CA ILE A 145 -6.69 -10.67 28.31
C ILE A 145 -6.11 -10.49 26.91
N LEU A 146 -6.27 -9.28 26.36
CA LEU A 146 -5.68 -8.93 25.08
C LEU A 146 -4.16 -8.77 25.22
N GLU A 147 -3.40 -9.61 24.53
CA GLU A 147 -1.95 -9.59 24.46
C GLU A 147 -1.49 -9.03 23.12
N PHE A 148 -0.47 -8.16 23.15
CA PHE A 148 0.15 -7.61 21.95
C PHE A 148 1.42 -8.41 21.64
N GLN A 149 1.66 -8.66 20.36
CA GLN A 149 2.74 -9.51 19.90
C GLN A 149 3.46 -8.83 18.72
N ARG A 150 4.77 -9.03 18.69
CA ARG A 150 5.63 -8.70 17.56
C ARG A 150 6.32 -9.98 17.12
N GLU A 151 6.30 -10.24 15.83
CA GLU A 151 7.11 -11.29 15.21
C GLU A 151 7.93 -10.71 14.05
N ASN A 152 9.17 -11.14 13.93
CA ASN A 152 9.97 -10.89 12.74
C ASN A 152 9.66 -11.97 11.71
N ILE A 153 9.38 -11.56 10.49
CA ILE A 153 8.99 -12.44 9.40
C ILE A 153 10.16 -12.54 8.43
N GLU A 154 10.68 -13.75 8.27
CA GLU A 154 11.55 -14.09 7.16
C GLU A 154 10.69 -14.48 5.95
N LEU A 155 10.80 -13.71 4.86
CA LEU A 155 10.16 -14.02 3.59
C LEU A 155 11.20 -14.45 2.57
N ASP A 156 10.98 -15.63 1.97
CA ASP A 156 11.69 -16.05 0.78
C ASP A 156 11.13 -15.34 -0.48
N ASN A 157 11.88 -15.42 -1.58
CA ASN A 157 11.41 -14.92 -2.87
C ASN A 157 10.11 -15.63 -3.28
N ASN A 158 9.14 -14.83 -3.76
CA ASN A 158 7.80 -15.26 -4.18
C ASN A 158 6.90 -15.78 -3.05
N GLN A 159 7.28 -15.57 -1.78
CA GLN A 159 6.38 -15.79 -0.65
C GLN A 159 5.53 -14.55 -0.37
N PHE A 160 4.32 -14.80 0.10
CA PHE A 160 3.32 -13.79 0.44
C PHE A 160 2.90 -14.03 1.88
N ILE A 161 2.67 -12.95 2.60
CA ILE A 161 2.01 -12.95 3.89
C ILE A 161 0.92 -11.89 3.87
N TYR A 162 -0.20 -12.17 4.56
CA TYR A 162 -1.41 -11.38 4.46
C TYR A 162 -1.93 -10.96 5.83
N LEU A 163 -2.68 -9.84 5.85
CA LEU A 163 -3.48 -9.39 7.00
C LEU A 163 -4.90 -9.06 6.54
N GLY A 164 -5.86 -9.21 7.46
CA GLY A 164 -7.22 -8.73 7.28
C GLY A 164 -8.25 -9.81 6.95
N ASP A 165 -9.09 -9.57 5.95
CA ASP A 165 -10.28 -10.38 5.69
C ASP A 165 -9.93 -11.81 5.21
N SER A 166 -10.42 -12.82 5.94
CA SER A 166 -10.10 -14.22 5.66
C SER A 166 -10.57 -14.70 4.29
N ASN A 167 -11.71 -14.21 3.79
CA ASN A 167 -12.21 -14.61 2.47
C ASN A 167 -11.34 -14.00 1.36
N ALA A 168 -10.86 -12.77 1.58
CA ALA A 168 -9.90 -12.12 0.69
C ALA A 168 -8.54 -12.84 0.69
N ILE A 169 -8.06 -13.28 1.86
CA ILE A 169 -6.83 -14.06 2.00
C ILE A 169 -6.96 -15.41 1.28
N GLU A 170 -8.06 -16.13 1.48
CA GLU A 170 -8.29 -17.41 0.80
C GLU A 170 -8.29 -17.24 -0.73
N MET A 171 -8.97 -16.21 -1.24
CA MET A 171 -8.97 -15.89 -2.66
C MET A 171 -7.57 -15.52 -3.16
N ALA A 172 -6.81 -14.74 -2.40
CA ALA A 172 -5.43 -14.38 -2.73
C ALA A 172 -4.55 -15.63 -2.89
N GLU A 173 -4.66 -16.59 -1.98
CA GLU A 173 -3.89 -17.85 -2.07
C GLU A 173 -4.25 -18.67 -3.31
N GLN A 174 -5.53 -18.70 -3.69
CA GLN A 174 -5.96 -19.36 -4.93
C GLN A 174 -5.41 -18.66 -6.18
N LEU A 175 -5.43 -17.32 -6.18
CA LEU A 175 -4.95 -16.51 -7.30
C LEU A 175 -3.43 -16.48 -7.43
N LYS A 176 -2.68 -16.71 -6.35
CA LYS A 176 -1.21 -16.72 -6.34
C LYS A 176 -0.63 -17.67 -7.39
N ALA A 177 -1.28 -18.81 -7.65
CA ALA A 177 -0.85 -19.77 -8.67
C ALA A 177 -0.91 -19.22 -10.11
N LYS A 178 -1.70 -18.16 -10.35
CA LYS A 178 -1.79 -17.49 -11.66
C LYS A 178 -0.61 -16.56 -11.94
N ILE A 179 0.16 -16.14 -10.92
CA ILE A 179 1.26 -15.17 -11.05
C ILE A 179 2.35 -15.71 -11.99
N LYS A 180 2.30 -15.27 -13.25
CA LYS A 180 3.17 -15.65 -14.36
C LYS A 180 3.08 -14.59 -15.47
N HIS A 181 4.20 -14.29 -16.12
CA HIS A 181 4.28 -13.43 -17.31
C HIS A 181 3.46 -12.13 -17.20
N SER A 182 2.24 -12.10 -17.76
CA SER A 182 1.34 -10.94 -17.77
C SER A 182 0.53 -10.77 -16.48
N TYR A 183 0.36 -11.83 -15.69
CA TYR A 183 -0.37 -11.78 -14.42
C TYR A 183 0.58 -11.52 -13.26
N THR A 184 0.36 -10.41 -12.56
CA THR A 184 1.21 -9.95 -11.46
C THR A 184 0.41 -9.86 -10.15
N GLU A 185 1.09 -9.53 -9.06
CA GLU A 185 0.50 -9.29 -7.75
C GLU A 185 -0.58 -8.19 -7.79
N PHE A 186 -0.43 -7.22 -8.68
CA PHE A 186 -1.42 -6.17 -8.91
C PHE A 186 -2.71 -6.73 -9.53
N HIS A 187 -2.60 -7.71 -10.42
CA HIS A 187 -3.75 -8.38 -11.02
C HIS A 187 -4.52 -9.21 -9.99
N LEU A 188 -3.77 -9.88 -9.09
CA LEU A 188 -4.34 -10.61 -7.97
C LEU A 188 -5.21 -9.71 -7.10
N LEU A 189 -4.67 -8.58 -6.63
CA LEU A 189 -5.44 -7.68 -5.78
C LEU A 189 -6.60 -7.01 -6.54
N ASP A 190 -6.39 -6.66 -7.81
CA ASP A 190 -7.46 -6.09 -8.65
C ASP A 190 -8.63 -7.06 -8.86
N GLU A 191 -8.37 -8.36 -9.06
CA GLU A 191 -9.43 -9.38 -9.12
C GLU A 191 -10.21 -9.49 -7.81
N ILE A 192 -9.53 -9.41 -6.65
CA ILE A 192 -10.18 -9.44 -5.33
C ILE A 192 -11.03 -8.17 -5.12
N ILE A 193 -10.49 -7.00 -5.46
CA ILE A 193 -11.19 -5.70 -5.38
C ILE A 193 -12.49 -5.71 -6.20
N LYS A 194 -12.47 -6.37 -7.36
CA LYS A 194 -13.63 -6.49 -8.27
C LYS A 194 -14.61 -7.59 -7.88
N ASN A 195 -14.28 -8.42 -6.89
CA ASN A 195 -15.16 -9.50 -6.45
C ASN A 195 -16.26 -8.96 -5.52
N GLU A 196 -17.48 -8.87 -6.03
CA GLU A 196 -18.65 -8.38 -5.28
C GLU A 196 -19.01 -9.22 -4.04
N ASN A 197 -18.54 -10.48 -3.98
CA ASN A 197 -18.76 -11.35 -2.82
C ASN A 197 -17.88 -10.97 -1.61
N ILE A 198 -16.82 -10.16 -1.81
CA ILE A 198 -15.90 -9.71 -0.76
C ILE A 198 -16.11 -8.21 -0.56
N SER A 199 -17.23 -7.86 0.08
CA SER A 199 -17.65 -6.46 0.26
C SER A 199 -16.68 -5.61 1.09
N THR A 200 -15.77 -6.26 1.82
CA THR A 200 -14.84 -5.65 2.76
C THR A 200 -13.54 -5.13 2.14
N VAL A 201 -13.26 -5.55 0.89
CA VAL A 201 -12.13 -5.15 0.06
C VAL A 201 -12.66 -4.37 -1.14
N GLY A 202 -11.98 -3.30 -1.57
CA GLY A 202 -12.40 -2.54 -2.74
C GLY A 202 -11.68 -1.20 -2.93
N GLY A 203 -12.24 -0.36 -3.79
CA GLY A 203 -11.63 0.93 -4.13
C GLY A 203 -10.43 0.76 -5.08
N CYS A 204 -9.33 1.42 -4.77
CA CYS A 204 -8.10 1.42 -5.56
C CYS A 204 -6.98 0.65 -4.86
N ILE A 205 -5.99 0.22 -5.65
CA ILE A 205 -4.75 -0.36 -5.13
C ILE A 205 -3.86 0.74 -4.53
N GLN A 206 -3.28 0.44 -3.38
CA GLN A 206 -2.25 1.23 -2.72
C GLN A 206 -0.99 0.38 -2.60
N TYR A 207 0.14 0.91 -3.07
CA TYR A 207 1.37 0.14 -3.19
C TYR A 207 2.58 0.92 -2.70
N GLY A 208 3.53 0.21 -2.09
CA GLY A 208 4.87 0.70 -1.87
C GLY A 208 5.90 -0.42 -1.76
N CYS A 209 7.16 -0.09 -2.01
CA CYS A 209 8.26 -1.03 -1.93
C CYS A 209 9.58 -0.33 -1.57
N ILE A 210 10.57 -1.12 -1.17
CA ILE A 210 11.91 -0.62 -0.89
C ILE A 210 12.66 -0.45 -2.21
N VAL A 211 13.16 0.77 -2.45
CA VAL A 211 13.98 1.12 -3.61
C VAL A 211 15.15 1.99 -3.14
N ALA A 212 16.38 1.53 -3.41
CA ALA A 212 17.60 2.18 -2.94
C ALA A 212 17.53 2.47 -1.43
N ASP A 213 17.31 1.40 -0.66
CA ASP A 213 17.27 1.37 0.80
C ASP A 213 16.21 2.27 1.47
N LYS A 214 15.23 2.74 0.69
CA LYS A 214 14.12 3.58 1.18
C LYS A 214 12.79 3.04 0.67
N PHE A 215 11.83 2.86 1.57
CA PHE A 215 10.47 2.54 1.22
C PHE A 215 9.79 3.73 0.53
N ARG A 216 9.16 3.48 -0.61
CA ARG A 216 8.46 4.49 -1.40
C ARG A 216 7.09 3.98 -1.77
N THR A 217 6.07 4.81 -1.59
CA THR A 217 4.73 4.55 -2.15
C THR A 217 4.62 5.07 -3.57
N TYR A 218 3.94 4.33 -4.42
CA TYR A 218 3.66 4.71 -5.80
C TYR A 218 2.16 4.78 -6.05
N GLY A 219 1.76 5.71 -6.89
CA GLY A 219 0.46 5.70 -7.54
C GLY A 219 0.40 4.66 -8.65
N ILE A 220 -0.81 4.25 -8.99
CA ILE A 220 -1.09 3.24 -9.99
C ILE A 220 -1.69 3.90 -11.23
N VAL A 221 -1.18 3.51 -12.39
CA VAL A 221 -1.75 3.83 -13.69
C VAL A 221 -2.58 2.65 -14.17
N ASP A 222 -3.86 2.90 -14.39
CA ASP A 222 -4.77 2.02 -15.12
C ASP A 222 -5.16 2.69 -16.45
N TYR A 223 -6.00 2.04 -17.25
CA TYR A 223 -6.33 2.48 -18.60
C TYR A 223 -7.83 2.41 -18.86
N GLU A 224 -8.35 3.36 -19.64
CA GLU A 224 -9.72 3.31 -20.14
C GLU A 224 -9.82 3.66 -21.61
N LEU A 225 -10.91 3.22 -22.24
CA LEU A 225 -11.26 3.66 -23.58
C LEU A 225 -11.96 5.02 -23.51
N TYR A 226 -11.38 6.02 -24.13
CA TYR A 226 -12.07 7.27 -24.43
C TYR A 226 -13.12 7.05 -25.50
N ILE A 227 -14.35 7.46 -25.21
CA ILE A 227 -15.45 7.47 -26.18
C ILE A 227 -15.69 8.93 -26.59
N PRO A 228 -15.55 9.28 -27.87
CA PRO A 228 -15.74 10.64 -28.35
C PRO A 228 -17.20 11.08 -28.15
N GLN A 229 -17.40 12.24 -27.50
CA GLN A 229 -18.74 12.74 -27.12
C GLN A 229 -19.35 13.76 -28.12
N ASN A 230 -18.57 14.44 -28.98
CA ASN A 230 -19.06 15.35 -30.04
C ASN A 230 -17.95 15.73 -31.07
N GLU A 231 -18.34 15.98 -32.33
CA GLU A 231 -17.51 16.09 -33.56
C GLU A 231 -16.78 17.43 -33.80
N THR A 232 -16.38 18.20 -32.79
CA THR A 232 -15.94 19.60 -33.03
C THR A 232 -14.46 19.92 -32.81
N GLU A 233 -13.61 18.93 -32.53
CA GLU A 233 -12.15 19.13 -32.54
C GLU A 233 -11.45 17.84 -33.00
N THR A 234 -10.61 17.94 -34.03
CA THR A 234 -9.99 16.83 -34.79
C THR A 234 -9.22 15.78 -33.97
N TYR A 235 -8.88 16.04 -32.71
CA TYR A 235 -8.24 15.06 -31.80
C TYR A 235 -9.22 14.40 -30.80
N LYS A 236 -10.44 14.92 -30.68
CA LYS A 236 -11.52 14.43 -29.81
C LYS A 236 -12.49 13.50 -30.54
N GLU A 237 -12.20 13.14 -31.79
CA GLU A 237 -13.10 12.40 -32.67
C GLU A 237 -12.89 10.88 -32.67
N ASN A 238 -11.74 10.40 -32.18
CA ASN A 238 -11.39 8.98 -32.25
C ASN A 238 -11.44 8.31 -30.89
N TYR A 239 -11.79 7.03 -30.91
CA TYR A 239 -11.53 6.15 -29.78
C TYR A 239 -10.03 6.14 -29.53
N ARG A 240 -9.65 6.23 -28.25
CA ARG A 240 -8.24 6.20 -27.83
C ARG A 240 -8.10 5.72 -26.41
N VAL A 241 -6.93 5.19 -26.07
CA VAL A 241 -6.61 4.80 -24.69
C VAL A 241 -6.25 6.05 -23.89
N ILE A 242 -6.85 6.20 -22.70
CA ILE A 242 -6.50 7.22 -21.72
C ILE A 242 -5.89 6.56 -20.49
N ASP A 243 -4.81 7.15 -20.00
CA ASP A 243 -4.15 6.74 -18.76
C ASP A 243 -4.92 7.32 -17.55
N LYS A 244 -5.34 6.46 -16.62
CA LYS A 244 -5.94 6.83 -15.33
C LYS A 244 -4.92 6.75 -14.21
N PHE A 245 -4.54 7.89 -13.68
CA PHE A 245 -3.60 7.97 -12.56
C PHE A 245 -4.36 8.01 -11.24
N SER A 246 -3.96 7.17 -10.29
CA SER A 246 -4.46 7.21 -8.91
C SER A 246 -3.27 7.21 -7.95
N PHE A 247 -3.23 8.15 -7.00
CA PHE A 247 -2.22 8.14 -5.95
C PHE A 247 -2.91 8.00 -4.60
N ARG A 248 -2.74 6.84 -3.95
CA ARG A 248 -3.45 6.51 -2.71
C ARG A 248 -4.95 6.79 -2.82
N SER A 249 -5.54 6.27 -3.90
CA SER A 249 -6.98 6.40 -4.21
C SER A 249 -7.48 7.80 -4.56
N ILE A 250 -6.60 8.80 -4.59
CA ILE A 250 -6.93 10.11 -5.11
C ILE A 250 -6.72 10.08 -6.63
N PRO A 251 -7.78 10.24 -7.45
CA PRO A 251 -7.62 10.33 -8.89
C PRO A 251 -6.82 11.58 -9.23
N PHE A 252 -5.86 11.43 -10.13
CA PHE A 252 -4.97 12.50 -10.55
C PHE A 252 -5.14 12.71 -12.05
N ASN A 253 -5.67 13.87 -12.44
CA ASN A 253 -5.76 14.26 -13.85
C ASN A 253 -4.67 15.30 -14.16
N TRP A 254 -3.65 14.91 -14.92
CA TRP A 254 -2.56 15.81 -15.30
C TRP A 254 -3.06 17.03 -16.09
N GLU A 255 -4.02 16.82 -16.99
CA GLU A 255 -4.54 17.85 -17.90
C GLU A 255 -5.35 18.91 -17.16
N ASP A 256 -6.11 18.51 -16.14
CA ASP A 256 -6.97 19.40 -15.35
C ASP A 256 -6.33 19.86 -14.02
N SER A 257 -5.18 19.28 -13.64
CA SER A 257 -4.54 19.67 -12.38
C SER A 257 -4.03 21.10 -12.47
N LYS A 258 -4.42 21.96 -11.51
CA LYS A 258 -3.76 23.25 -11.26
C LYS A 258 -2.24 23.12 -11.07
N LEU A 259 -1.77 21.90 -10.79
CA LEU A 259 -0.36 21.54 -10.62
C LEU A 259 0.43 21.59 -11.94
N SER A 260 -0.20 21.33 -13.10
CA SER A 260 0.47 21.43 -14.41
C SER A 260 0.95 22.85 -14.74
N LYS A 261 0.36 23.86 -14.08
CA LYS A 261 0.75 25.28 -14.20
C LYS A 261 1.95 25.63 -13.32
N LEU A 262 2.36 24.75 -12.40
CA LEU A 262 3.51 24.97 -11.54
C LEU A 262 4.80 24.57 -12.27
N LYS A 263 5.87 25.37 -12.11
CA LYS A 263 7.22 25.03 -12.60
C LYS A 263 7.93 24.05 -11.64
N ILE A 264 7.21 23.06 -11.13
CA ILE A 264 7.72 22.07 -10.18
C ILE A 264 7.52 20.70 -10.81
N HIS A 265 8.59 19.93 -10.91
CA HIS A 265 8.53 18.56 -11.41
C HIS A 265 8.22 17.61 -10.25
N LEU A 266 7.09 16.92 -10.33
CA LEU A 266 6.86 15.75 -9.49
C LEU A 266 7.74 14.61 -10.01
N GLY A 267 8.45 13.91 -9.11
CA GLY A 267 9.30 12.78 -9.48
C GLY A 267 8.50 11.61 -10.07
N LYS A 268 9.17 10.48 -10.38
CA LYS A 268 8.50 9.23 -10.77
C LYS A 268 7.71 8.67 -9.58
N VAL A 269 6.47 9.12 -9.43
CA VAL A 269 5.55 8.73 -8.34
C VAL A 269 4.46 7.76 -8.80
N PHE A 270 4.45 7.34 -10.07
CA PHE A 270 3.47 6.42 -10.63
C PHE A 270 4.14 5.20 -11.27
N MET A 271 3.45 4.07 -11.24
CA MET A 271 3.80 2.85 -11.97
C MET A 271 2.62 2.33 -12.77
N ALA A 272 2.90 1.60 -13.84
CA ALA A 272 1.91 1.10 -14.79
C ALA A 272 1.88 -0.44 -14.81
N PRO A 273 1.27 -1.08 -13.78
CA PRO A 273 1.29 -2.53 -13.65
C PRO A 273 0.38 -3.28 -14.64
N PHE A 274 -0.55 -2.57 -15.30
CA PHE A 274 -1.58 -3.16 -16.18
C PHE A 274 -1.32 -2.91 -17.68
N ILE A 275 -0.07 -3.05 -18.13
CA ILE A 275 0.30 -2.74 -19.52
C ILE A 275 -0.38 -3.68 -20.53
N ASP A 276 -0.70 -4.90 -20.12
CA ASP A 276 -1.50 -5.86 -20.87
C ASP A 276 -2.92 -5.33 -21.14
N ARG A 277 -3.57 -4.71 -20.14
CA ARG A 277 -4.89 -4.06 -20.32
C ARG A 277 -4.81 -2.91 -21.31
N LYS A 278 -3.74 -2.11 -21.26
CA LYS A 278 -3.51 -1.04 -22.23
C LYS A 278 -3.54 -1.58 -23.67
N ASN A 279 -2.84 -2.68 -23.91
CA ASN A 279 -2.78 -3.30 -25.23
C ASN A 279 -4.16 -3.81 -25.67
N THR A 280 -4.89 -4.50 -24.80
CA THR A 280 -6.26 -4.97 -25.08
C THR A 280 -7.20 -3.81 -25.44
N ILE A 281 -7.14 -2.70 -24.69
CA ILE A 281 -7.98 -1.52 -24.95
C ILE A 281 -7.53 -0.81 -26.24
N GLN A 282 -6.23 -0.83 -26.56
CA GLN A 282 -5.73 -0.28 -27.82
C GLN A 282 -6.26 -1.07 -29.02
N GLU A 283 -6.29 -2.40 -28.95
CA GLU A 283 -6.88 -3.25 -29.99
C GLU A 283 -8.38 -2.95 -30.18
N GLU A 284 -9.11 -2.76 -29.08
CA GLU A 284 -10.52 -2.34 -29.12
C GLU A 284 -10.69 -0.96 -29.76
N SER A 285 -9.86 0.01 -29.36
CA SER A 285 -9.84 1.35 -29.92
C SER A 285 -9.62 1.34 -31.43
N ASP A 286 -8.64 0.58 -31.91
CA ASP A 286 -8.32 0.48 -33.34
C ASP A 286 -9.48 -0.17 -34.12
N LYS A 287 -10.15 -1.16 -33.53
CA LYS A 287 -11.33 -1.80 -34.12
C LYS A 287 -12.50 -0.82 -34.25
N GLN A 288 -12.76 -0.02 -33.22
CA GLN A 288 -13.85 0.96 -33.24
C GLN A 288 -13.61 2.09 -34.25
N ASN A 289 -12.37 2.57 -34.35
CA ASN A 289 -12.01 3.60 -35.33
C ASN A 289 -12.18 3.09 -36.78
N LYS A 290 -11.76 1.85 -37.08
CA LYS A 290 -12.00 1.24 -38.40
C LYS A 290 -13.49 1.17 -38.75
N LEU A 291 -14.32 0.73 -37.80
CA LEU A 291 -15.78 0.67 -37.99
C LEU A 291 -16.43 2.04 -38.18
N LYS A 292 -15.81 3.10 -37.66
CA LYS A 292 -16.25 4.48 -37.85
C LYS A 292 -15.90 4.98 -39.26
N ASP A 293 -14.71 4.67 -39.75
CA ASP A 293 -14.25 5.07 -41.09
C ASP A 293 -15.00 4.36 -42.23
N GLU A 294 -15.63 3.21 -41.95
CA GLU A 294 -16.44 2.44 -42.91
C GLU A 294 -17.91 2.93 -43.02
N LYS A 295 -18.35 3.87 -42.18
CA LYS A 295 -19.72 4.41 -42.15
C LYS A 295 -19.82 5.79 -42.80
#